data_AF-A0A645F016-F1
#
_entry.id   AF-A0A645F016-F1
#
_cell.length_a   1.000
_cell.length_b   1.000
_cell.length_c   1.000
_cell.angle_alpha   90.00
_cell.angle_beta   90.00
_cell.angle_gamma   90.00
#
_symmetry.space_group_name_H-M   'P 1'
#
loop_
_entity.id
_entity.type
_entity.pdbx_description
1 polymer ?
#
loop_
_entity_poly.entity_id
_entity_poly.type
_entity_poly.pdbx_seq_one_letter_code
_entity_poly.pdbx_strand_id
1 'polypeptide(L)' 'MQYLELPRSLATGDFIKFVHEKMTLPDGMKIRYTFSGSVYFERMKNLALYSTNRSEIKDRVAQTGLTDVYNGCLV' A
#
# COMPACT_ATOMS: atom_id res chain seq x y z
N MET A 1 14.16 3.93 18.41
CA MET A 1 12.98 4.60 17.83
C MET A 1 12.20 3.56 17.06
N GLN A 2 10.90 3.43 17.33
CA GLN A 2 10.04 2.49 16.62
C GLN A 2 9.57 3.16 15.33
N TYR A 3 9.84 2.53 14.18
CA TYR A 3 9.32 3.01 12.90
C TYR A 3 7.85 2.62 12.74
N LEU A 4 7.09 3.45 12.03
CA LEU A 4 5.74 3.09 11.61
C LEU A 4 5.80 2.01 10.53
N GLU A 5 5.09 0.92 10.74
CA GLU A 5 4.91 -0.11 9.71
C GLU A 5 3.58 0.09 8.99
N LEU A 6 3.62 0.15 7.66
CA LEU A 6 2.42 0.15 6.82
C LEU A 6 2.11 -1.30 6.40
N PRO A 7 1.04 -1.90 6.91
CA PRO A 7 0.73 -3.30 6.63
C PRO A 7 0.27 -3.50 5.18
N ARG A 8 0.44 -4.71 4.64
CA ARG A 8 -0.05 -5.07 3.29
C ARG A 8 -1.57 -5.01 3.13
N SER A 9 -2.31 -4.91 4.23
CA SER A 9 -3.75 -4.62 4.18
C SER A 9 -4.04 -3.21 3.68
N LEU A 10 -3.06 -2.32 3.59
CA LEU A 10 -3.19 -1.01 2.95
C LEU A 10 -2.56 -1.03 1.56
N ALA A 11 -3.17 -0.30 0.62
CA ALA A 11 -2.66 -0.14 -0.74
C ALA A 11 -1.23 0.46 -0.78
N THR A 12 -0.87 1.34 0.16
CA THR A 12 0.49 1.90 0.25
C THR A 12 1.48 0.92 0.88
N GLY A 13 1.07 0.16 1.90
CA GLY A 13 1.91 -0.86 2.52
C GLY A 13 2.22 -2.02 1.58
N ASP A 14 1.20 -2.53 0.86
CA ASP A 14 1.41 -3.55 -0.16
C ASP A 14 2.28 -3.02 -1.31
N PHE A 15 2.11 -1.75 -1.72
CA PHE A 15 2.91 -1.15 -2.78
C PHE A 15 4.40 -1.15 -2.43
N ILE A 16 4.76 -0.62 -1.27
CA ILE A 16 6.15 -0.54 -0.81
C ILE A 16 6.77 -1.94 -0.79
N LYS A 17 6.07 -2.90 -0.19
CA LYS A 17 6.58 -4.26 -0.05
C LYS A 17 6.67 -4.98 -1.39
N PHE A 18 5.65 -4.91 -2.23
CA PHE A 18 5.61 -5.55 -3.55
C PHE A 18 6.66 -4.98 -4.49
N VAL A 19 6.80 -3.65 -4.56
CA VAL A 19 7.80 -3.01 -5.42
C VAL A 19 9.20 -3.41 -4.98
N HIS A 20 9.47 -3.42 -3.67
CA HIS A 20 10.76 -3.86 -3.15
C HIS A 20 11.07 -5.33 -3.52
N GLU A 21 10.09 -6.23 -3.40
CA GLU A 21 10.20 -7.64 -3.83
C GLU A 21 10.40 -7.80 -5.33
N LYS A 22 9.86 -6.89 -6.15
CA LYS A 22 10.07 -6.94 -7.59
C LYS A 22 11.41 -6.35 -8.00
N MET A 23 11.89 -5.30 -7.33
CA MET A 23 13.18 -4.68 -7.64
C MET A 23 14.37 -5.63 -7.43
N THR A 24 14.24 -6.67 -6.60
CA THR A 24 15.27 -7.71 -6.46
C THR A 24 15.37 -8.65 -7.66
N LEU A 25 14.43 -8.57 -8.63
CA LEU A 25 14.44 -9.38 -9.84
C LEU A 25 15.11 -8.62 -11.00
N PRO A 26 15.87 -9.31 -11.89
CA PRO A 26 16.61 -8.68 -12.99
C PRO A 26 15.77 -7.75 -13.89
N ASP A 27 14.54 -8.14 -14.22
CA ASP A 27 13.64 -7.34 -15.07
C ASP A 27 12.69 -6.44 -14.27
N GLY A 28 12.64 -6.60 -12.95
CA GLY A 28 11.69 -5.86 -12.11
C GLY A 28 11.96 -4.35 -12.06
N MET A 29 13.21 -3.93 -12.32
CA MET A 29 13.58 -2.51 -12.44
C MET A 29 13.09 -1.85 -13.73
N LYS A 30 12.75 -2.63 -14.76
CA LYS A 30 12.26 -2.10 -16.06
C LYS A 30 10.75 -1.79 -16.02
N ILE A 31 10.05 -2.26 -15.00
CA ILE A 31 8.59 -2.12 -14.87
C ILE A 31 8.26 -0.83 -14.13
N ARG A 32 7.32 -0.05 -14.68
CA ARG A 32 6.72 1.09 -13.97
C ARG A 32 5.56 0.60 -13.10
N TYR A 33 5.70 0.71 -11.79
CA TYR A 33 4.62 0.40 -10.85
C TYR A 33 3.84 1.68 -10.56
N THR A 34 2.54 1.68 -10.85
CA THR A 34 1.66 2.83 -10.64
C THR A 34 0.33 2.39 -10.03
N PHE A 35 -0.38 3.34 -9.41
CA PHE A 35 -1.71 3.11 -8.82
C PHE A 35 -2.86 3.21 -9.84
N SER A 36 -2.56 3.65 -11.06
CA SER A 36 -3.54 3.94 -12.13
C SER A 36 -3.32 3.11 -13.40
N GLY A 37 -2.46 2.09 -13.35
CA GLY A 37 -2.20 1.18 -14.45
C GLY A 37 -1.05 0.21 -14.15
N SER A 38 -0.62 -0.52 -15.18
CA SER A 38 0.49 -1.48 -15.09
C SER A 38 0.23 -2.64 -14.09
N VAL A 39 1.29 -3.37 -13.77
CA VAL A 39 1.28 -4.61 -12.98
C VAL A 39 0.70 -4.40 -11.57
N TYR A 40 0.97 -3.24 -10.96
CA TYR A 40 0.51 -3.00 -9.60
C TYR A 40 -0.99 -2.72 -9.52
N PHE A 41 -1.57 -2.00 -10.49
CA PHE A 41 -3.00 -1.74 -10.51
C PHE A 41 -3.82 -3.03 -10.60
N GLU A 42 -3.42 -3.98 -11.44
CA GLU A 42 -4.07 -5.29 -11.52
C GLU A 42 -3.93 -6.08 -10.22
N ARG A 43 -2.76 -6.01 -9.57
CA ARG A 43 -2.57 -6.59 -8.23
C ARG A 43 -3.52 -5.98 -7.20
N MET A 44 -3.67 -4.65 -7.17
CA MET A 44 -4.58 -3.98 -6.24
C MET A 44 -6.03 -4.46 -6.41
N LYS A 45 -6.48 -4.64 -7.65
CA LYS A 45 -7.81 -5.20 -7.94
C LYS A 45 -7.93 -6.62 -7.41
N ASN A 46 -6.95 -7.48 -7.70
CA ASN A 46 -6.93 -8.87 -7.26
C ASN A 46 -6.92 -9.02 -5.73
N LEU A 47 -6.33 -8.07 -5.01
CA LEU A 47 -6.28 -8.04 -3.54
C LEU A 47 -7.44 -7.26 -2.90
N ALA A 48 -8.42 -6.78 -3.69
CA ALA A 48 -9.50 -5.90 -3.22
C ALA A 48 -9.00 -4.63 -2.47
N LEU A 49 -7.80 -4.16 -2.83
CA LEU A 49 -7.19 -2.93 -2.30
C LEU A 49 -7.58 -1.69 -3.12
N TYR A 50 -7.95 -1.86 -4.38
CA TYR A 50 -8.46 -0.77 -5.20
C TYR A 50 -9.90 -0.43 -4.80
N SER A 51 -10.13 0.81 -4.37
CA SER A 51 -11.45 1.39 -4.18
C SER A 51 -11.37 2.89 -4.41
N THR A 52 -12.44 3.46 -4.96
CA THR A 52 -12.66 4.92 -5.05
C THR A 52 -13.65 5.40 -3.99
N ASN A 53 -14.26 4.47 -3.24
CA ASN A 53 -15.21 4.78 -2.18
C ASN A 53 -14.46 5.20 -0.91
N ARG A 54 -14.69 6.44 -0.48
CA ARG A 54 -14.03 7.01 0.69
C ARG A 54 -14.39 6.30 1.99
N SER A 55 -15.60 5.74 2.13
CA SER A 55 -15.99 5.03 3.37
C SER A 55 -15.19 3.73 3.51
N GLU A 56 -15.15 2.91 2.46
CA GLU A 56 -14.37 1.66 2.43
C GLU A 56 -12.89 1.89 2.69
N ILE A 57 -12.32 2.97 2.13
CA ILE A 57 -10.92 3.33 2.37
C ILE A 57 -10.71 3.68 3.85
N LYS A 58 -11.61 4.48 4.45
CA LYS A 58 -11.53 4.84 5.86
C LYS A 58 -11.66 3.62 6.77
N ASP A 59 -12.60 2.73 6.50
CA ASP A 59 -12.82 1.52 7.28
C ASP A 59 -11.59 0.59 7.24
N ARG A 60 -10.97 0.45 6.06
CA ARG A 60 -9.73 -0.30 5.89
C ARG A 60 -8.58 0.29 6.71
N VAL A 61 -8.42 1.63 6.71
CA VAL A 61 -7.40 2.29 7.53
C VAL A 61 -7.69 2.09 9.02
N ALA A 62 -8.95 2.22 9.44
CA ALA A 62 -9.36 2.02 10.83
C ALA A 62 -9.06 0.60 11.33
N GLN A 63 -9.27 -0.42 10.51
CA GLN A 63 -8.92 -1.82 10.84
C GLN A 63 -7.43 -2.03 11.11
N THR A 64 -6.55 -1.14 10.63
CA THR A 64 -5.11 -1.21 10.89
C THR A 64 -4.66 -0.43 12.13
N GLY A 65 -5.57 0.30 12.77
CA GLY A 65 -5.24 1.20 13.89
C GLY A 65 -4.46 2.45 13.46
N LEU A 66 -4.38 2.73 12.16
CA LEU A 66 -3.60 3.85 11.60
C LEU A 66 -4.46 5.08 11.27
N THR A 67 -5.71 5.12 11.75
CA THR A 67 -6.55 6.32 11.64
C THR A 67 -5.84 7.50 12.29
N ASP A 68 -5.78 8.63 11.57
CA ASP A 68 -5.17 9.87 12.04
C ASP A 68 -3.71 9.73 12.53
N VAL A 69 -2.97 8.75 12.01
CA VAL A 69 -1.58 8.48 12.43
C VAL A 69 -0.64 9.69 12.31
N TYR A 70 -0.95 10.64 11.41
CA TYR A 70 -0.20 11.88 11.23
C TYR A 70 -0.60 13.01 12.21
N ASN A 71 -1.69 12.85 12.95
CA ASN A 71 -2.09 13.80 14.00
C ASN A 71 -1.40 13.52 15.34
N GLY A 72 -0.69 12.40 15.46
CA GLY A 72 0.13 12.05 16.62
C GLY A 72 1.62 12.12 16.33
N CYS A 73 2.41 12.17 17.40
CA CYS A 73 3.84 11.87 17.33
C CYS A 73 4.03 10.42 17.75
N LEU A 74 4.82 9.65 17.00
CA LEU A 74 5.18 8.26 17.34
C LEU A 74 6.29 8.20 18.41
N VAL A 75 6.61 9.35 19.01
CA VAL A 75 7.66 9.54 20.02
C VAL A 75 7.21 10.59 21.04
#